data_AF-A0A944LSV2-F1
#
_entry.id   AF-A0A944LSV2-F1
#
_cell.length_a   1.000
_cell.length_b   1.000
_cell.length_c   1.000
_cell.angle_alpha   90.00
_cell.angle_beta   90.00
_cell.angle_gamma   90.00
#
_symmetry.space_group_name_H-M   'P 1'
#
loop_
_entity.id
_entity.type
_entity.pdbx_description
1 polymer ?
#
loop_
_entity_poly.entity_id
_entity_poly.type
_entity_poly.pdbx_seq_one_letter_code
_entity_poly.pdbx_strand_id
1 'polypeptide(L)'
;MTEVTPSGSGGPVQVRGPGEAGSLEIRGGVGGISFQFEELMGGAEKLDGLADELSAVEVEARRVWEDLCPYQNDQRSSGTAAVMAVGEAQRSVQAVRLELQRISSQVRASKRGYELAEAASGLARSVGISSPGDLVTSWVDFWRTGVPSESAMELVTANAPLTLSALLGLSPHHFGDLMRAEAQAGRDLTAVGPLVKSLAEGPLPVAKPRPIWVKREETSRVDFEASPAGLLERIRLIDERGDGSIEVIEVEHGGHKAYVVVIPGTQPAAEIGGSNPFDEAGIAEGLGYSSIEVNTAVREALKAVGAEQGAPVVAVGYSQGGIHAMNLAADKLFLDEYDVKYVLTAGSPVGAIAPAAGITTLHLEHRADWVPGGDGAPSPDTRNRVTVTMNNPVWTEYGVAPGMGPGHAITNYQDGARLVGASDDPSLVDSTAVLSGVLGVGGAVTATRFTLSRANAPEPPATGRISGRGRPGPFPQQGK
;
A
#
# COMPACT_ATOMS: atom_id res chain seq x y z
N MET A 1 42.26 14.37 -36.39
CA MET A 1 42.05 13.83 -35.04
C MET A 1 41.01 12.75 -35.17
N THR A 2 41.34 11.55 -34.69
CA THR A 2 40.42 10.41 -34.66
C THR A 2 39.15 10.82 -33.93
N GLU A 3 38.04 10.75 -34.66
CA GLU A 3 36.69 10.98 -34.19
C GLU A 3 36.38 9.89 -33.16
N VAL A 4 36.56 10.23 -31.88
CA VAL A 4 36.05 9.42 -30.77
C VAL A 4 34.57 9.75 -30.69
N THR A 5 33.78 9.12 -31.57
CA THR A 5 32.41 8.79 -31.20
C THR A 5 32.50 7.99 -29.90
N PRO A 6 31.70 8.29 -28.86
CA PRO A 6 31.59 7.41 -27.71
C PRO A 6 31.12 6.05 -28.22
N SER A 7 32.06 5.14 -28.47
CA SER A 7 31.82 3.74 -28.79
C SER A 7 31.36 3.07 -27.50
N GLY A 8 30.07 3.18 -27.30
CA GLY A 8 29.36 2.63 -26.17
C GLY A 8 27.91 3.01 -26.31
N SER A 9 27.21 2.41 -27.28
CA SER A 9 25.79 2.18 -27.07
C SER A 9 25.71 1.35 -25.80
N GLY A 10 25.62 1.99 -24.63
CA GLY A 10 25.08 1.32 -23.46
C GLY A 10 23.88 0.55 -24.00
N GLY A 11 23.91 -0.78 -23.86
CA GLY A 11 22.95 -1.67 -24.51
C GLY A 11 21.51 -1.15 -24.29
N PRO A 12 20.52 -1.65 -25.04
CA PRO A 12 19.14 -1.17 -24.93
C PRO A 12 18.77 -0.97 -23.46
N VAL A 13 18.31 0.22 -23.08
CA VAL A 13 18.02 0.56 -21.67
C VAL A 13 17.17 -0.58 -21.08
N GLN A 14 17.75 -1.34 -20.15
CA GLN A 14 17.10 -2.49 -19.55
C GLN A 14 16.56 -2.09 -18.19
N VAL A 15 15.25 -2.13 -18.06
CA VAL A 15 14.57 -2.06 -16.78
C VAL A 15 14.63 -3.44 -16.15
N ARG A 16 14.91 -3.50 -14.85
CA ARG A 16 14.92 -4.77 -14.10
C ARG A 16 13.54 -5.05 -13.54
N GLY A 17 13.10 -6.30 -13.63
CA GLY A 17 11.87 -6.78 -13.01
C GLY A 17 11.93 -6.78 -11.47
N PRO A 18 10.89 -7.29 -10.79
CA PRO A 18 10.88 -7.46 -9.34
C PRO A 18 12.17 -8.15 -8.84
N GLY A 19 12.69 -7.71 -7.70
CA GLY A 19 13.81 -8.37 -7.06
C GLY A 19 13.38 -9.73 -6.51
N GLU A 20 14.17 -10.77 -6.77
CA GLU A 20 14.01 -12.06 -6.11
C GLU A 20 15.18 -12.29 -5.16
N ALA A 21 14.91 -12.38 -3.86
CA ALA A 21 15.90 -12.65 -2.82
C ALA A 21 15.49 -13.91 -2.04
N GLY A 22 15.92 -15.07 -2.53
CA GLY A 22 15.53 -16.35 -1.95
C GLY A 22 14.02 -16.61 -2.12
N SER A 23 13.28 -16.62 -1.01
CA SER A 23 11.81 -16.80 -1.01
C SER A 23 11.02 -15.48 -1.00
N LEU A 24 11.68 -14.35 -1.22
CA LEU A 24 11.06 -13.02 -1.27
C LEU A 24 10.94 -12.51 -2.71
N GLU A 25 9.75 -12.05 -3.07
CA GLU A 25 9.50 -11.22 -4.26
C GLU A 25 9.33 -9.76 -3.81
N ILE A 26 10.09 -8.84 -4.41
CA ILE A 26 10.17 -7.44 -3.97
C ILE A 26 9.69 -6.51 -5.09
N ARG A 27 8.70 -5.67 -4.78
CA ARG A 27 8.13 -4.66 -5.68
C ARG A 27 8.15 -3.28 -5.05
N GLY A 28 8.26 -2.23 -5.88
CA GLY A 28 8.38 -0.87 -5.36
C GLY A 28 9.75 -0.52 -4.82
N GLY A 29 9.85 0.64 -4.18
CA GLY A 29 11.11 1.18 -3.69
C GLY A 29 12.01 1.74 -4.80
N VAL A 30 13.25 2.02 -4.43
CA VAL A 30 14.27 2.57 -5.35
C VAL A 30 14.76 1.57 -6.41
N GLY A 31 14.52 0.27 -6.22
CA GLY A 31 14.73 -0.78 -7.22
C GLY A 31 13.51 -1.04 -8.12
N GLY A 32 12.35 -0.46 -7.79
CA GLY A 32 11.08 -0.71 -8.48
C GLY A 32 11.06 -0.23 -9.93
N ILE A 33 10.27 -0.90 -10.77
CA ILE A 33 10.16 -0.58 -12.20
C ILE A 33 9.60 0.83 -12.40
N SER A 34 8.58 1.20 -11.63
CA SER A 34 7.96 2.53 -11.70
C SER A 34 8.99 3.63 -11.44
N PHE A 35 9.81 3.48 -10.39
CA PHE A 35 10.85 4.45 -10.07
C PHE A 35 11.96 4.50 -11.13
N GLN A 36 12.37 3.34 -11.68
CA GLN A 36 13.30 3.33 -12.81
C GLN A 36 12.75 4.12 -14.00
N PHE A 37 11.46 4.02 -14.30
CA PHE A 37 10.83 4.83 -15.35
C PHE A 37 10.71 6.32 -14.99
N GLU A 38 10.45 6.68 -13.74
CA GLU A 38 10.48 8.08 -13.28
C GLU A 38 11.85 8.72 -13.55
N GLU A 39 12.93 8.05 -13.16
CA GLU A 39 14.30 8.53 -13.39
C GLU A 39 14.64 8.62 -14.90
N LEU A 40 14.25 7.60 -15.68
CA LEU A 40 14.44 7.62 -17.13
C LEU A 40 13.67 8.76 -17.80
N MET A 41 12.46 9.07 -17.32
CA MET A 41 11.67 10.19 -17.82
C MET A 41 12.31 11.54 -17.47
N GLY A 42 12.82 11.72 -16.26
CA GLY A 42 13.59 12.91 -15.88
C GLY A 42 14.88 13.05 -16.71
N GLY A 43 15.51 11.93 -17.06
CA GLY A 43 16.62 11.88 -18.02
C GLY A 43 16.19 12.34 -19.42
N ALA A 44 15.08 11.81 -19.94
CA ALA A 44 14.54 12.18 -21.25
C ALA A 44 14.19 13.67 -21.35
N GLU A 45 13.65 14.27 -20.29
CA GLU A 45 13.39 15.72 -20.22
C GLU A 45 14.69 16.54 -20.30
N LYS A 46 15.76 16.12 -19.63
CA LYS A 46 17.08 16.76 -19.75
C LYS A 46 17.65 16.61 -21.17
N LEU A 47 17.47 15.46 -21.82
CA LEU A 47 17.90 15.26 -23.20
C LEU A 47 17.14 16.17 -24.17
N ASP A 48 15.85 16.40 -23.94
CA ASP A 48 15.07 17.34 -24.75
C ASP A 48 15.58 18.78 -24.58
N GLY A 49 15.87 19.21 -23.35
CA GLY A 49 16.48 20.52 -23.10
C GLY A 49 17.81 20.70 -23.84
N LEU A 50 18.68 19.69 -23.83
CA LEU A 50 19.92 19.70 -24.61
C LEU A 50 19.66 19.72 -26.13
N ALA A 51 18.66 18.99 -26.61
CA ALA A 51 18.29 19.00 -28.02
C ALA A 51 17.80 20.39 -28.48
N ASP A 52 17.09 21.12 -27.63
CA ASP A 52 16.66 22.49 -27.88
C ASP A 52 17.85 23.46 -27.96
N GLU A 53 18.84 23.32 -27.06
CA GLU A 53 20.09 24.09 -27.12
C GLU A 53 20.86 23.81 -28.42
N LEU A 54 21.00 22.54 -28.82
CA LEU A 54 21.66 22.18 -30.09
C LEU A 54 20.89 22.70 -31.30
N SER A 55 19.55 22.77 -31.23
CA SER A 55 18.74 23.38 -32.28
C SER A 55 19.05 24.87 -32.45
N ALA A 56 19.31 25.59 -31.34
CA ALA A 56 19.74 26.99 -31.42
C ALA A 56 21.14 27.13 -32.06
N VAL A 57 22.06 26.22 -31.72
CA VAL A 57 23.39 26.16 -32.35
C VAL A 57 23.32 25.85 -33.85
N GLU A 58 22.42 24.95 -34.27
CA GLU A 58 22.18 24.65 -35.69
C GLU A 58 21.73 25.88 -36.48
N VAL A 59 20.84 26.68 -35.90
CA VAL A 59 20.35 27.93 -36.50
C VAL A 59 21.49 28.94 -36.67
N GLU A 60 22.33 29.09 -35.64
CA GLU A 60 23.48 30.02 -35.72
C GLU A 60 24.55 29.52 -36.69
N ALA A 61 24.87 28.22 -36.68
CA ALA A 61 25.80 27.63 -37.64
C ALA A 61 25.31 27.79 -39.08
N ARG A 62 23.99 27.65 -39.31
CA ARG A 62 23.38 27.91 -40.62
C ARG A 62 23.54 29.37 -41.03
N ARG A 63 23.31 30.30 -40.12
CA ARG A 63 23.49 31.74 -40.37
C ARG A 63 24.94 32.06 -40.75
N VAL A 64 25.92 31.56 -39.98
CA VAL A 64 27.35 31.74 -40.29
C VAL A 64 27.71 31.13 -41.64
N TRP A 65 27.16 29.95 -41.96
CA TRP A 65 27.38 29.31 -43.25
C TRP A 65 26.83 30.15 -44.42
N GLU A 66 25.63 30.73 -44.27
CA GLU A 66 25.03 31.64 -45.24
C GLU A 66 25.86 32.92 -45.43
N ASP A 67 26.37 33.51 -44.34
CA ASP A 67 27.24 34.68 -44.36
C ASP A 67 28.59 34.41 -45.04
N LEU A 68 29.07 33.16 -45.03
CA LEU A 68 30.32 32.74 -45.68
C LEU A 68 30.16 32.41 -47.17
N CYS A 69 28.94 32.11 -47.65
CA CYS A 69 28.68 31.73 -49.04
C CYS A 69 29.25 32.70 -50.10
N PRO A 70 29.16 34.04 -49.94
CA PRO A 70 29.73 34.98 -50.91
C PRO A 70 31.24 34.82 -51.13
N TYR A 71 31.98 34.34 -50.13
CA TYR A 71 33.44 34.19 -50.14
C TYR A 71 33.92 32.82 -50.65
N GLN A 72 33.01 31.97 -51.14
CA GLN A 72 33.34 30.59 -51.56
C GLN A 72 34.42 30.50 -52.65
N ASN A 73 34.55 31.54 -53.48
CA ASN A 73 35.49 31.64 -54.60
C ASN A 73 36.83 32.29 -54.23
N ASP A 74 36.99 32.73 -52.98
CA ASP A 74 38.27 33.23 -52.47
C ASP A 74 39.31 32.10 -52.39
N GLN A 75 40.55 32.41 -52.00
CA GLN A 75 41.61 31.41 -51.85
C GLN A 75 41.10 30.17 -51.09
N ARG A 76 41.37 28.98 -51.66
CA ARG A 76 40.86 27.69 -51.16
C ARG A 76 41.13 27.47 -49.66
N SER A 77 42.25 28.00 -49.15
CA SER A 77 42.65 27.92 -47.74
C SER A 77 41.81 28.74 -46.77
N SER A 78 41.04 29.74 -47.26
CA SER A 78 40.26 30.66 -46.43
C SER A 78 38.76 30.67 -46.77
N GLY A 79 38.38 30.64 -48.04
CA GLY A 79 36.97 30.68 -48.48
C GLY A 79 36.30 29.31 -48.42
N THR A 80 36.64 28.43 -49.35
CA THR A 80 36.03 27.10 -49.49
C THR A 80 36.19 26.24 -48.22
N ALA A 81 37.37 26.27 -47.58
CA ALA A 81 37.62 25.49 -46.36
C ALA A 81 36.72 25.91 -45.18
N ALA A 82 36.46 27.21 -45.01
CA ALA A 82 35.60 27.70 -43.94
C ALA A 82 34.12 27.31 -44.16
N VAL A 83 33.61 27.46 -45.38
CA VAL A 83 32.24 27.05 -45.75
C VAL A 83 32.04 25.54 -45.52
N MET A 84 33.03 24.72 -45.91
CA MET A 84 32.98 23.28 -45.68
C MET A 84 33.00 22.92 -44.19
N ALA A 85 33.89 23.56 -43.41
CA ALA A 85 34.02 23.29 -41.98
C ALA A 85 32.74 23.64 -41.19
N VAL A 86 32.13 24.80 -41.45
CA VAL A 86 30.88 25.20 -40.78
C VAL A 86 29.71 24.30 -41.20
N GLY A 87 29.64 23.93 -42.49
CA GLY A 87 28.61 23.01 -42.98
C GLY A 87 28.75 21.60 -42.40
N GLU A 88 29.98 21.12 -42.18
CA GLU A 88 30.25 19.86 -41.50
C GLU A 88 29.89 19.93 -40.02
N ALA A 89 30.30 20.99 -39.31
CA ALA A 89 29.92 21.22 -37.93
C ALA A 89 28.40 21.25 -37.74
N GLN A 90 27.67 21.95 -38.62
CA GLN A 90 26.20 21.96 -38.58
C GLN A 90 25.61 20.55 -38.69
N ARG A 91 26.12 19.72 -39.63
CA ARG A 91 25.64 18.33 -39.78
C ARG A 91 25.95 17.48 -38.56
N SER A 92 27.12 17.65 -37.95
CA SER A 92 27.50 16.94 -36.72
C SER A 92 26.58 17.32 -35.55
N VAL A 93 26.29 18.61 -35.35
CA VAL A 93 25.34 19.07 -34.31
C VAL A 93 23.94 18.49 -34.56
N GLN A 94 23.48 18.52 -35.81
CA GLN A 94 22.20 17.95 -36.20
C GLN A 94 22.10 16.45 -35.92
N ALA A 95 23.17 15.70 -36.21
CA ALA A 95 23.21 14.27 -35.92
C ALA A 95 23.09 13.99 -34.41
N VAL A 96 23.78 14.77 -33.56
CA VAL A 96 23.68 14.64 -32.10
C VAL A 96 22.28 15.00 -31.62
N ARG A 97 21.70 16.13 -32.05
CA ARG A 97 20.34 16.53 -31.66
C ARG A 97 19.31 15.47 -31.99
N LEU A 98 19.33 14.94 -33.22
CA LEU A 98 18.40 13.90 -33.65
C LEU A 98 18.55 12.62 -32.83
N GLU A 99 19.78 12.27 -32.44
CA GLU A 99 20.04 11.11 -31.58
C GLU A 99 19.48 11.31 -30.16
N LEU A 100 19.65 12.50 -29.57
CA LEU A 100 19.06 12.83 -28.27
C LEU A 100 17.52 12.72 -28.30
N GLN A 101 16.90 13.31 -29.32
CA GLN A 101 15.45 13.23 -29.54
C GLN A 101 14.98 11.78 -29.75
N ARG A 102 15.77 10.97 -30.48
CA ARG A 102 15.49 9.55 -30.68
C ARG A 102 15.50 8.78 -29.36
N ILE A 103 16.54 8.93 -28.54
CA ILE A 103 16.65 8.27 -27.23
C ILE A 103 15.49 8.67 -26.32
N SER A 104 15.23 9.96 -26.20
CA SER A 104 14.12 10.53 -25.43
C SER A 104 12.75 9.96 -25.86
N SER A 105 12.52 9.84 -27.18
CA SER A 105 11.29 9.24 -27.72
C SER A 105 11.16 7.74 -27.40
N GLN A 106 12.28 7.00 -27.40
CA GLN A 106 12.31 5.56 -27.10
C GLN A 106 11.99 5.28 -25.64
N VAL A 107 12.53 6.09 -24.71
CA VAL A 107 12.20 6.00 -23.28
C VAL A 107 10.70 6.16 -23.06
N ARG A 108 10.09 7.19 -23.66
CA ARG A 108 8.64 7.44 -23.55
C ARG A 108 7.80 6.34 -24.17
N ALA A 109 8.24 5.78 -25.30
CA ALA A 109 7.57 4.65 -25.93
C ALA A 109 7.65 3.38 -25.06
N SER A 110 8.80 3.13 -24.43
CA SER A 110 8.99 2.01 -23.51
C SER A 110 8.09 2.14 -22.28
N LYS A 111 8.01 3.32 -21.67
CA LYS A 111 7.09 3.58 -20.54
C LYS A 111 5.63 3.32 -20.91
N ARG A 112 5.16 3.84 -22.05
CA ARG A 112 3.79 3.57 -22.53
C ARG A 112 3.55 2.08 -22.79
N GLY A 113 4.54 1.38 -23.33
CA GLY A 113 4.48 -0.06 -23.53
C GLY A 113 4.34 -0.82 -22.20
N TYR A 114 5.10 -0.40 -21.18
CA TYR A 114 4.99 -0.94 -19.82
C TYR A 114 3.64 -0.63 -19.16
N GLU A 115 3.18 0.63 -19.20
CA GLU A 115 1.88 1.03 -18.64
C GLU A 115 0.72 0.27 -19.30
N LEU A 116 0.79 0.03 -20.62
CA LEU A 116 -0.19 -0.81 -21.32
C LEU A 116 -0.09 -2.29 -20.91
N ALA A 117 1.13 -2.81 -20.70
CA ALA A 117 1.33 -4.18 -20.25
C ALA A 117 0.86 -4.38 -18.80
N GLU A 118 1.09 -3.42 -17.89
CA GLU A 118 0.57 -3.44 -16.53
C GLU A 118 -0.93 -3.17 -16.50
N ALA A 119 -1.48 -2.32 -17.36
CA ALA A 119 -2.93 -2.16 -17.47
C ALA A 119 -3.58 -3.44 -17.98
N ALA A 120 -3.00 -4.09 -19.00
CA ALA A 120 -3.47 -5.36 -19.53
C ALA A 120 -3.29 -6.49 -18.52
N SER A 121 -2.18 -6.54 -17.77
CA SER A 121 -1.92 -7.53 -16.72
C SER A 121 -2.74 -7.25 -15.47
N GLY A 122 -2.98 -5.99 -15.12
CA GLY A 122 -3.87 -5.60 -14.04
C GLY A 122 -5.31 -5.94 -14.38
N LEU A 123 -5.71 -5.76 -15.64
CA LEU A 123 -7.01 -6.20 -16.14
C LEU A 123 -7.09 -7.73 -16.23
N ALA A 124 -6.03 -8.41 -16.68
CA ALA A 124 -5.90 -9.87 -16.71
C ALA A 124 -5.93 -10.47 -15.30
N ARG A 125 -5.17 -9.93 -14.34
CA ARG A 125 -5.24 -10.24 -12.91
C ARG A 125 -6.62 -9.91 -12.35
N SER A 126 -7.27 -8.83 -12.82
CA SER A 126 -8.62 -8.48 -12.40
C SER A 126 -9.70 -9.45 -12.93
N VAL A 127 -9.41 -10.16 -14.03
CA VAL A 127 -10.24 -11.21 -14.64
C VAL A 127 -9.63 -12.61 -14.55
N GLY A 128 -8.59 -12.79 -13.71
CA GLY A 128 -7.92 -14.06 -13.42
C GLY A 128 -6.72 -14.52 -14.28
N ILE A 129 -6.63 -14.19 -15.57
CA ILE A 129 -5.74 -14.90 -16.50
C ILE A 129 -4.25 -14.57 -16.26
N SER A 130 -3.47 -15.56 -15.80
CA SER A 130 -2.04 -15.36 -15.45
C SER A 130 -1.05 -15.97 -16.46
N SER A 131 -1.28 -17.17 -17.04
CA SER A 131 -0.56 -17.69 -18.23
C SER A 131 -1.17 -19.01 -18.78
N PRO A 132 -0.83 -19.47 -20.02
CA PRO A 132 -1.27 -20.78 -20.55
C PRO A 132 -0.72 -22.02 -19.81
N GLY A 133 0.38 -21.89 -19.06
CA GLY A 133 1.00 -22.99 -18.31
C GLY A 133 0.27 -23.34 -17.02
N ASP A 134 -0.37 -22.34 -16.40
CA ASP A 134 -1.05 -22.48 -15.11
C ASP A 134 -2.33 -23.32 -15.18
N LEU A 135 -2.89 -23.52 -16.38
CA LEU A 135 -4.03 -24.42 -16.62
C LEU A 135 -3.66 -25.90 -16.43
N VAL A 136 -2.41 -26.27 -16.73
CA VAL A 136 -1.94 -27.66 -16.64
C VAL A 136 -1.57 -28.01 -15.21
N THR A 137 -0.84 -27.12 -14.53
CA THR A 137 -0.52 -27.24 -13.10
C THR A 137 -1.81 -27.31 -12.28
N SER A 138 -2.80 -26.50 -12.67
CA SER A 138 -4.06 -26.47 -11.94
C SER A 138 -4.93 -27.73 -12.10
N TRP A 139 -4.73 -28.46 -13.19
CA TRP A 139 -5.41 -29.73 -13.42
C TRP A 139 -4.81 -30.88 -12.63
N VAL A 140 -3.50 -30.83 -12.38
CA VAL A 140 -2.73 -31.85 -11.67
C VAL A 140 -2.98 -31.78 -10.16
N ASP A 141 -3.03 -30.57 -9.59
CA ASP A 141 -3.25 -30.39 -8.15
C ASP A 141 -4.68 -30.74 -7.71
N PHE A 142 -5.69 -30.40 -8.53
CA PHE A 142 -7.09 -30.81 -8.31
C PHE A 142 -7.24 -32.33 -8.18
N TRP A 143 -6.52 -33.08 -9.01
CA TRP A 143 -6.54 -34.55 -8.98
C TRP A 143 -5.84 -35.13 -7.75
N ARG A 144 -4.95 -34.36 -7.10
CA ARG A 144 -4.10 -34.82 -6.01
C ARG A 144 -4.64 -34.50 -4.62
N THR A 145 -5.28 -33.35 -4.46
CA THR A 145 -5.71 -32.83 -3.15
C THR A 145 -7.23 -32.82 -2.99
N GLY A 146 -7.99 -32.99 -4.07
CA GLY A 146 -9.46 -32.85 -4.06
C GLY A 146 -9.94 -31.41 -3.85
N VAL A 147 -9.01 -30.45 -3.88
CA VAL A 147 -9.25 -29.01 -3.77
C VAL A 147 -8.65 -28.35 -5.02
N PRO A 148 -9.38 -27.47 -5.73
CA PRO A 148 -8.83 -26.83 -6.91
C PRO A 148 -7.69 -25.87 -6.53
N SER A 149 -6.64 -25.88 -7.35
CA SER A 149 -5.37 -25.14 -7.19
C SER A 149 -5.37 -23.72 -7.76
N GLU A 150 -4.31 -22.95 -7.52
CA GLU A 150 -4.11 -21.51 -7.74
C GLU A 150 -4.77 -20.84 -8.97
N SER A 151 -4.90 -21.49 -10.13
CA SER A 151 -5.66 -20.95 -11.28
C SER A 151 -7.19 -20.99 -11.09
N ALA A 152 -7.67 -21.65 -10.04
CA ALA A 152 -9.04 -21.55 -9.53
C ALA A 152 -9.20 -20.43 -8.49
N MET A 153 -8.08 -19.77 -8.14
CA MET A 153 -8.02 -18.48 -7.45
C MET A 153 -7.91 -17.32 -8.47
N GLU A 154 -8.43 -17.48 -9.69
CA GLU A 154 -8.83 -16.40 -10.62
C GLU A 154 -9.94 -15.50 -10.05
N LEU A 155 -9.98 -15.40 -8.73
CA LEU A 155 -11.09 -15.05 -7.87
C LEU A 155 -10.45 -14.38 -6.64
N VAL A 156 -9.72 -13.29 -6.85
CA VAL A 156 -9.24 -12.40 -5.76
C VAL A 156 -9.81 -11.00 -5.97
N THR A 157 -9.78 -10.46 -7.20
CA THR A 157 -10.59 -9.29 -7.60
C THR A 157 -12.07 -9.65 -7.82
N ALA A 158 -12.35 -10.80 -8.45
CA ALA A 158 -13.72 -11.30 -8.62
C ALA A 158 -14.33 -11.87 -7.31
N ASN A 159 -13.51 -12.15 -6.29
CA ASN A 159 -13.92 -12.47 -4.92
C ASN A 159 -13.69 -11.35 -3.91
N ALA A 160 -13.31 -10.13 -4.32
CA ALA A 160 -13.30 -9.00 -3.40
C ALA A 160 -14.60 -8.96 -2.54
N PRO A 161 -15.79 -9.30 -3.09
CA PRO A 161 -16.99 -9.45 -2.28
C PRO A 161 -16.94 -10.63 -1.27
N LEU A 162 -16.42 -11.82 -1.62
CA LEU A 162 -16.34 -12.96 -0.70
C LEU A 162 -15.25 -12.80 0.37
N THR A 163 -14.08 -12.28 0.02
CA THR A 163 -13.01 -11.97 0.97
C THR A 163 -13.45 -10.86 1.93
N LEU A 164 -14.09 -9.81 1.42
CA LEU A 164 -14.73 -8.79 2.24
C LEU A 164 -15.79 -9.37 3.17
N SER A 165 -16.63 -10.31 2.70
CA SER A 165 -17.63 -10.96 3.56
C SER A 165 -16.99 -11.71 4.73
N ALA A 166 -15.87 -12.41 4.49
CA ALA A 166 -15.13 -13.12 5.53
C ALA A 166 -14.44 -12.16 6.51
N LEU A 167 -13.85 -11.07 5.99
CA LEU A 167 -13.26 -10.01 6.81
C LEU A 167 -14.30 -9.34 7.72
N LEU A 168 -15.50 -9.08 7.21
CA LEU A 168 -16.57 -8.47 8.00
C LEU A 168 -17.32 -9.47 8.91
N GLY A 169 -16.88 -10.73 8.99
CA GLY A 169 -17.55 -11.76 9.81
C GLY A 169 -18.94 -12.14 9.33
N LEU A 170 -19.25 -11.93 8.04
CA LEU A 170 -20.56 -12.17 7.46
C LEU A 170 -20.59 -13.54 6.77
N SER A 171 -21.71 -14.24 6.91
CA SER A 171 -21.92 -15.47 6.11
C SER A 171 -22.07 -15.12 4.63
N PRO A 172 -21.60 -15.99 3.70
CA PRO A 172 -21.74 -15.74 2.26
C PRO A 172 -23.18 -15.47 1.81
N HIS A 173 -24.16 -16.11 2.45
CA HIS A 173 -25.58 -15.90 2.16
C HIS A 173 -26.05 -14.52 2.59
N HIS A 174 -25.77 -14.12 3.84
CA HIS A 174 -26.15 -12.79 4.33
C HIS A 174 -25.48 -11.71 3.49
N PHE A 175 -24.18 -11.84 3.24
CA PHE A 175 -23.48 -10.88 2.38
C PHE A 175 -24.05 -10.83 0.96
N GLY A 176 -24.39 -11.97 0.36
CA GLY A 176 -25.06 -12.02 -0.94
C GLY A 176 -26.43 -11.31 -0.97
N ASP A 177 -27.19 -11.34 0.13
CA ASP A 177 -28.43 -10.57 0.27
C ASP A 177 -28.16 -9.06 0.30
N LEU A 178 -27.14 -8.64 1.05
CA LEU A 178 -26.70 -7.24 1.12
C LEU A 178 -26.26 -6.70 -0.23
N MET A 179 -25.42 -7.46 -0.95
CA MET A 179 -24.95 -7.07 -2.28
C MET A 179 -26.10 -6.92 -3.29
N ARG A 180 -27.11 -7.78 -3.21
CA ARG A 180 -28.32 -7.65 -4.05
C ARG A 180 -29.11 -6.38 -3.73
N ALA A 181 -29.22 -6.01 -2.45
CA ALA A 181 -29.88 -4.76 -2.06
C ALA A 181 -29.11 -3.52 -2.54
N GLU A 182 -27.78 -3.50 -2.37
CA GLU A 182 -26.92 -2.41 -2.85
C GLU A 182 -26.95 -2.28 -4.38
N ALA A 183 -26.91 -3.41 -5.11
CA ALA A 183 -27.05 -3.42 -6.56
C ALA A 183 -28.40 -2.84 -7.03
N GLN A 184 -29.50 -3.22 -6.37
CA GLN A 184 -30.84 -2.67 -6.64
C GLN A 184 -30.93 -1.17 -6.34
N ALA A 185 -30.14 -0.68 -5.37
CA ALA A 185 -30.00 0.74 -5.06
C ALA A 185 -29.07 1.50 -6.02
N GLY A 186 -28.48 0.82 -7.02
CA GLY A 186 -27.60 1.43 -8.02
C GLY A 186 -26.22 1.83 -7.48
N ARG A 187 -25.75 1.18 -6.40
CA ARG A 187 -24.48 1.48 -5.75
C ARG A 187 -23.31 0.83 -6.47
N ASP A 188 -22.15 1.49 -6.43
CA ASP A 188 -20.90 0.93 -6.96
C ASP A 188 -20.39 -0.16 -6.01
N LEU A 189 -20.24 -1.37 -6.56
CA LEU A 189 -19.80 -2.56 -5.83
C LEU A 189 -18.32 -2.89 -6.08
N THR A 190 -17.65 -2.11 -6.94
CA THR A 190 -16.27 -2.36 -7.35
C THR A 190 -15.25 -1.72 -6.42
N ALA A 191 -15.64 -0.65 -5.72
CA ALA A 191 -14.81 0.04 -4.74
C ALA A 191 -15.16 -0.41 -3.32
N VAL A 192 -14.24 -1.11 -2.64
CA VAL A 192 -14.45 -1.70 -1.31
C VAL A 192 -14.79 -0.64 -0.25
N GLY A 193 -14.08 0.49 -0.20
CA GLY A 193 -14.34 1.53 0.81
C GLY A 193 -15.77 2.12 0.74
N PRO A 194 -16.21 2.64 -0.43
CA PRO A 194 -17.59 3.09 -0.61
C PRO A 194 -18.65 2.02 -0.33
N LEU A 195 -18.39 0.76 -0.72
CA LEU A 195 -19.28 -0.36 -0.45
C LEU A 195 -19.43 -0.59 1.06
N VAL A 196 -18.32 -0.73 1.78
CA VAL A 196 -18.28 -0.90 3.24
C VAL A 196 -19.02 0.24 3.94
N LYS A 197 -18.79 1.48 3.52
CA LYS A 197 -19.48 2.65 4.05
C LYS A 197 -20.99 2.56 3.82
N SER A 198 -21.44 2.18 2.61
CA SER A 198 -22.85 2.02 2.29
C SER A 198 -23.52 0.95 3.16
N LEU A 199 -22.86 -0.20 3.33
CA LEU A 199 -23.31 -1.27 4.22
C LEU A 199 -23.45 -0.79 5.66
N ALA A 200 -22.45 -0.08 6.17
CA ALA A 200 -22.51 0.51 7.50
C ALA A 200 -23.61 1.56 7.63
N GLU A 201 -23.84 2.39 6.60
CA GLU A 201 -24.88 3.43 6.59
C GLU A 201 -26.30 2.86 6.59
N GLY A 202 -26.51 1.70 5.95
CA GLY A 202 -27.80 1.03 5.81
C GLY A 202 -27.90 -0.29 6.59
N PRO A 203 -27.65 -1.43 5.94
CA PRO A 203 -28.05 -2.75 6.45
C PRO A 203 -27.20 -3.31 7.61
N LEU A 204 -26.01 -2.77 7.86
CA LEU A 204 -25.10 -3.17 8.95
C LEU A 204 -24.74 -1.99 9.86
N PRO A 205 -25.71 -1.36 10.54
CA PRO A 205 -25.47 -0.15 11.33
C PRO A 205 -24.52 -0.37 12.53
N VAL A 206 -24.34 -1.62 12.97
CA VAL A 206 -23.38 -2.00 14.01
C VAL A 206 -21.92 -1.74 13.60
N ALA A 207 -21.65 -1.65 12.30
CA ALA A 207 -20.35 -1.35 11.72
C ALA A 207 -20.07 0.16 11.61
N LYS A 208 -21.00 1.03 12.02
CA LYS A 208 -20.75 2.48 12.07
C LYS A 208 -19.70 2.79 13.13
N PRO A 209 -18.73 3.68 12.83
CA PRO A 209 -17.77 4.14 13.81
C PRO A 209 -18.48 4.75 15.02
N ARG A 210 -17.91 4.53 16.20
CA ARG A 210 -18.39 5.07 17.47
C ARG A 210 -17.19 5.51 18.30
N PRO A 211 -17.34 6.54 19.16
CA PRO A 211 -16.26 7.04 20.00
C PRO A 211 -15.49 5.92 20.71
N ILE A 212 -14.17 6.00 20.67
CA ILE A 212 -13.28 5.08 21.37
C ILE A 212 -12.64 5.81 22.56
N TRP A 213 -12.72 5.22 23.74
CA TRP A 213 -12.04 5.73 24.93
C TRP A 213 -10.71 5.03 25.14
N VAL A 214 -9.70 5.80 25.52
CA VAL A 214 -8.35 5.32 25.78
C VAL A 214 -8.08 5.26 27.28
N LYS A 215 -7.61 4.11 27.75
CA LYS A 215 -7.15 3.91 29.12
C LYS A 215 -5.70 3.43 29.12
N ARG A 216 -4.81 4.21 29.74
CA ARG A 216 -3.45 3.75 30.04
C ARG A 216 -3.54 2.61 31.06
N GLU A 217 -2.94 1.47 30.74
CA GLU A 217 -2.85 0.35 31.69
C GLU A 217 -1.50 0.34 32.41
N GLU A 218 -0.42 0.31 31.65
CA GLU A 218 0.92 0.12 32.20
C GLU A 218 2.00 0.75 31.35
N THR A 219 3.10 1.10 32.01
CA THR A 219 4.33 1.53 31.40
C THR A 219 5.45 0.65 31.93
N SER A 220 6.23 0.06 31.04
CA SER A 220 7.33 -0.82 31.38
C SER A 220 8.57 -0.53 30.54
N ARG A 221 9.74 -0.94 31.04
CA ARG A 221 10.95 -0.97 30.24
C ARG A 221 11.05 -2.32 29.55
N VAL A 222 11.28 -2.28 28.24
CA VAL A 222 11.42 -3.48 27.41
C VAL A 222 12.71 -3.39 26.61
N ASP A 223 13.30 -4.55 26.32
CA ASP A 223 14.34 -4.63 25.31
C ASP A 223 13.67 -4.70 23.93
N PHE A 224 14.03 -3.77 23.06
CA PHE A 224 13.37 -3.55 21.78
C PHE A 224 14.37 -3.59 20.65
N GLU A 225 14.15 -4.48 19.70
CA GLU A 225 14.89 -4.53 18.45
C GLU A 225 14.23 -3.59 17.44
N ALA A 226 14.93 -2.52 17.03
CA ALA A 226 14.42 -1.56 16.06
C ALA A 226 14.55 -2.06 14.61
N SER A 227 14.01 -3.25 14.34
CA SER A 227 13.99 -3.90 13.03
C SER A 227 12.56 -4.27 12.63
N PRO A 228 12.29 -4.55 11.33
CA PRO A 228 10.97 -5.04 10.93
C PRO A 228 10.50 -6.26 11.74
N ALA A 229 11.41 -7.21 12.04
CA ALA A 229 11.08 -8.39 12.83
C ALA A 229 10.77 -8.04 14.29
N GLY A 230 11.57 -7.14 14.89
CA GLY A 230 11.34 -6.65 16.25
C GLY A 230 10.02 -5.89 16.40
N LEU A 231 9.64 -5.09 15.40
CA LEU A 231 8.35 -4.40 15.35
C LEU A 231 7.18 -5.40 15.30
N LEU A 232 7.26 -6.46 14.50
CA LEU A 232 6.22 -7.50 14.45
C LEU A 232 6.18 -8.36 15.72
N GLU A 233 7.30 -8.55 16.40
CA GLU A 233 7.31 -9.19 17.73
C GLU A 233 6.51 -8.39 18.75
N ARG A 234 6.50 -7.04 18.67
CA ARG A 234 5.65 -6.22 19.54
C ARG A 234 4.16 -6.49 19.33
N ILE A 235 3.73 -6.74 18.09
CA ILE A 235 2.35 -7.12 17.79
C ILE A 235 2.01 -8.45 18.46
N ARG A 236 2.85 -9.48 18.28
CA ARG A 236 2.65 -10.79 18.90
C ARG A 236 2.55 -10.67 20.43
N LEU A 237 3.44 -9.89 21.03
CA LEU A 237 3.49 -9.68 22.48
C LEU A 237 2.29 -8.90 23.03
N ILE A 238 1.72 -7.93 22.30
CA ILE A 238 0.52 -7.24 22.79
C ILE A 238 -0.72 -8.13 22.70
N ASP A 239 -0.84 -8.93 21.63
CA ASP A 239 -1.96 -9.83 21.40
C ASP A 239 -2.05 -10.91 22.50
N GLU A 240 -0.90 -11.47 22.92
CA GLU A 240 -0.82 -12.42 24.04
C GLU A 240 -1.31 -11.87 25.39
N ARG A 241 -1.43 -10.55 25.51
CA ARG A 241 -1.75 -9.87 26.78
C ARG A 241 -3.20 -9.40 26.87
N GLY A 242 -4.01 -9.74 25.87
CA GLY A 242 -5.44 -9.52 25.84
C GLY A 242 -5.90 -8.54 24.76
N ASP A 243 -7.20 -8.58 24.51
CA ASP A 243 -7.83 -7.86 23.41
C ASP A 243 -7.94 -6.33 23.66
N GLY A 244 -8.22 -5.60 22.59
CA GLY A 244 -8.56 -4.18 22.62
C GLY A 244 -7.40 -3.27 22.98
N SER A 245 -6.15 -3.70 22.81
CA SER A 245 -4.98 -2.92 23.26
C SER A 245 -4.07 -2.48 22.12
N ILE A 246 -3.50 -1.28 22.23
CA ILE A 246 -2.35 -0.81 21.44
C ILE A 246 -1.13 -0.58 22.34
N GLU A 247 0.05 -0.56 21.74
CA GLU A 247 1.29 -0.19 22.42
C GLU A 247 1.88 1.07 21.79
N VAL A 248 2.36 1.98 22.64
CA VAL A 248 3.19 3.11 22.24
C VAL A 248 4.57 2.94 22.86
N ILE A 249 5.60 2.86 22.02
CA ILE A 249 7.00 2.72 22.43
C ILE A 249 7.72 4.03 22.20
N GLU A 250 8.30 4.59 23.26
CA GLU A 250 9.16 5.76 23.19
C GLU A 250 10.61 5.32 23.01
N VAL A 251 11.23 5.76 21.92
CA VAL A 251 12.62 5.48 21.55
C VAL A 251 13.40 6.79 21.53
N GLU A 252 14.56 6.82 22.18
CA GLU A 252 15.46 7.97 22.13
C GLU A 252 16.58 7.70 21.11
N HIS A 253 16.66 8.52 20.07
CA HIS A 253 17.68 8.40 19.02
C HIS A 253 18.19 9.78 18.60
N GLY A 254 19.51 9.95 18.55
CA GLY A 254 20.13 11.21 18.10
C GLY A 254 19.78 12.44 18.95
N GLY A 255 19.39 12.26 20.23
CA GLY A 255 18.95 13.35 21.11
C GLY A 255 17.48 13.77 20.91
N HIS A 256 16.72 13.02 20.10
CA HIS A 256 15.30 13.22 19.86
C HIS A 256 14.50 11.98 20.27
N LYS A 257 13.23 12.19 20.62
CA LYS A 257 12.28 11.10 20.88
C LYS A 257 11.51 10.76 19.61
N ALA A 258 11.44 9.48 19.29
CA ALA A 258 10.56 8.91 18.28
C ALA A 258 9.57 7.94 18.95
N TYR A 259 8.41 7.76 18.31
CA TYR A 259 7.34 6.93 18.84
C TYR A 259 6.96 5.82 17.87
N VAL A 260 6.90 4.58 18.34
CA VAL A 260 6.34 3.47 17.59
C VAL A 260 4.92 3.21 18.09
N VAL A 261 3.94 3.23 17.19
CA VAL A 261 2.56 2.83 17.48
C VAL A 261 2.32 1.44 16.92
N VAL A 262 2.01 0.48 17.80
CA VAL A 262 1.79 -0.92 17.45
C VAL A 262 0.29 -1.23 17.55
N ILE A 263 -0.31 -1.63 16.43
CA ILE A 263 -1.76 -1.88 16.29
C ILE A 263 -1.99 -3.37 15.97
N PRO A 264 -2.81 -4.08 16.78
CA PRO A 264 -3.02 -5.52 16.62
C PRO A 264 -3.87 -5.85 15.39
N GLY A 265 -3.96 -7.15 15.08
CA GLY A 265 -4.89 -7.67 14.08
C GLY A 265 -6.32 -7.76 14.58
N THR A 266 -7.16 -8.40 13.78
CA THR A 266 -8.57 -8.63 14.13
C THR A 266 -8.66 -9.52 15.37
N GLN A 267 -9.48 -9.10 16.32
CA GLN A 267 -9.78 -9.81 17.56
C GLN A 267 -11.29 -10.10 17.59
N PRO A 268 -11.71 -11.26 17.04
CA PRO A 268 -13.12 -11.59 16.85
C PRO A 268 -13.91 -11.52 18.14
N ALA A 269 -15.02 -10.79 18.12
CA ALA A 269 -15.96 -10.71 19.24
C ALA A 269 -17.10 -11.71 19.07
N ALA A 270 -17.85 -11.98 20.15
CA ALA A 270 -19.06 -12.79 20.05
C ALA A 270 -20.15 -12.13 19.19
N GLU A 271 -20.15 -10.80 19.14
CA GLU A 271 -21.04 -9.98 18.30
C GLU A 271 -20.21 -8.87 17.63
N ILE A 272 -20.44 -8.66 16.32
CA ILE A 272 -19.82 -7.57 15.55
C ILE A 272 -20.25 -6.23 16.13
N GLY A 273 -19.30 -5.32 16.35
CA GLY A 273 -19.60 -4.01 16.92
C GLY A 273 -19.67 -4.07 18.45
N GLY A 274 -18.85 -4.90 19.08
CA GLY A 274 -18.68 -4.91 20.52
C GLY A 274 -17.91 -3.69 21.04
N SER A 275 -17.50 -3.76 22.31
CA SER A 275 -16.65 -2.73 22.94
C SER A 275 -15.19 -2.80 22.49
N ASN A 276 -14.72 -3.92 21.95
CA ASN A 276 -13.38 -4.00 21.36
C ASN A 276 -13.39 -3.28 20.00
N PRO A 277 -12.57 -2.23 19.79
CA PRO A 277 -12.51 -1.58 18.49
C PRO A 277 -11.87 -2.43 17.39
N PHE A 278 -11.13 -3.48 17.75
CA PHE A 278 -10.42 -4.35 16.79
C PHE A 278 -11.20 -5.60 16.38
N ASP A 279 -12.51 -5.64 16.64
CA ASP A 279 -13.41 -6.65 16.08
C ASP A 279 -13.67 -6.41 14.58
N GLU A 280 -14.60 -7.14 13.98
CA GLU A 280 -14.93 -7.03 12.55
C GLU A 280 -15.48 -5.65 12.16
N ALA A 281 -16.09 -4.91 13.09
CA ALA A 281 -16.52 -3.53 12.83
C ALA A 281 -15.32 -2.56 12.73
N GLY A 282 -14.16 -2.90 13.31
CA GLY A 282 -12.91 -2.17 13.14
C GLY A 282 -12.40 -2.19 11.70
N ILE A 283 -12.55 -3.31 11.00
CA ILE A 283 -12.26 -3.41 9.54
C ILE A 283 -13.17 -2.45 8.76
N ALA A 284 -14.46 -2.42 9.10
CA ALA A 284 -15.40 -1.53 8.44
C ALA A 284 -15.08 -0.04 8.67
N GLU A 285 -14.68 0.32 9.89
CA GLU A 285 -14.18 1.66 10.21
C GLU A 285 -12.92 1.99 9.39
N GLY A 286 -11.97 1.05 9.31
CA GLY A 286 -10.71 1.24 8.59
C GLY A 286 -10.90 1.43 7.08
N LEU A 287 -11.70 0.58 6.44
CA LEU A 287 -11.91 0.61 4.98
C LEU A 287 -12.95 1.65 4.55
N GLY A 288 -14.01 1.84 5.34
CA GLY A 288 -15.15 2.70 4.97
C GLY A 288 -15.09 4.12 5.52
N TYR A 289 -14.35 4.36 6.61
CA TYR A 289 -14.34 5.63 7.35
C TYR A 289 -12.94 6.13 7.70
N SER A 290 -11.90 5.57 7.08
CA SER A 290 -10.52 6.02 7.24
C SER A 290 -10.06 6.04 8.70
N SER A 291 -10.52 5.09 9.52
CA SER A 291 -10.07 4.91 10.91
C SER A 291 -10.30 6.13 11.81
N ILE A 292 -11.36 6.92 11.60
CA ILE A 292 -11.53 8.19 12.31
C ILE A 292 -11.47 8.09 13.84
N GLU A 293 -12.03 7.04 14.45
CA GLU A 293 -12.05 6.86 15.90
C GLU A 293 -10.75 6.24 16.40
N VAL A 294 -10.21 5.24 15.68
CA VAL A 294 -8.90 4.65 16.00
C VAL A 294 -7.77 5.69 15.90
N ASN A 295 -7.77 6.54 14.88
CA ASN A 295 -6.78 7.62 14.73
C ASN A 295 -6.88 8.64 15.86
N THR A 296 -8.10 8.97 16.28
CA THR A 296 -8.35 9.85 17.43
C THR A 296 -7.78 9.23 18.70
N ALA A 297 -8.03 7.94 18.93
CA ALA A 297 -7.54 7.23 20.09
C ALA A 297 -6.00 7.07 20.10
N VAL A 298 -5.36 6.79 18.95
CA VAL A 298 -3.89 6.76 18.84
C VAL A 298 -3.30 8.12 19.18
N ARG A 299 -3.92 9.21 18.72
CA ARG A 299 -3.50 10.58 19.05
C ARG A 299 -3.59 10.86 20.54
N GLU A 300 -4.65 10.41 21.21
CA GLU A 300 -4.78 10.49 22.68
C GLU A 300 -3.71 9.68 23.41
N ALA A 301 -3.39 8.47 22.92
CA ALA A 301 -2.33 7.64 23.50
C ALA A 301 -0.95 8.29 23.39
N LEU A 302 -0.62 8.86 22.22
CA LEU A 302 0.62 9.61 21.99
C LEU A 302 0.72 10.84 22.90
N LYS A 303 -0.37 11.63 23.01
CA LYS A 303 -0.44 12.76 23.95
C LYS A 303 -0.22 12.32 25.38
N ALA A 304 -0.83 11.21 25.78
CA ALA A 304 -0.71 10.70 27.13
C ALA A 304 0.76 10.40 27.46
N VAL A 305 1.52 9.75 26.57
CA VAL A 305 2.96 9.47 26.80
C VAL A 305 3.86 10.71 26.67
N GLY A 306 3.30 11.86 26.30
CA GLY A 306 4.04 13.12 26.19
C GLY A 306 4.72 13.32 24.83
N ALA A 307 4.22 12.71 23.76
CA ALA A 307 4.67 13.01 22.41
C ALA A 307 4.38 14.48 22.08
N GLU A 308 5.42 15.21 21.70
CA GLU A 308 5.32 16.62 21.31
C GLU A 308 4.84 16.76 19.86
N GLN A 309 4.34 17.96 19.51
CA GLN A 309 3.98 18.25 18.13
C GLN A 309 5.21 18.12 17.22
N GLY A 310 5.05 17.44 16.08
CA GLY A 310 6.12 17.14 15.13
C GLY A 310 7.02 15.98 15.55
N ALA A 311 6.70 15.25 16.63
CA ALA A 311 7.44 14.06 16.99
C ALA A 311 7.40 13.02 15.86
N PRO A 312 8.55 12.39 15.51
CA PRO A 312 8.60 11.30 14.54
C PRO A 312 7.78 10.10 15.01
N VAL A 313 6.95 9.57 14.13
CA VAL A 313 6.11 8.38 14.38
C VAL A 313 6.41 7.27 13.37
N VAL A 314 6.54 6.05 13.88
CA VAL A 314 6.53 4.80 13.12
C VAL A 314 5.23 4.06 13.43
N ALA A 315 4.40 3.83 12.42
CA ALA A 315 3.15 3.08 12.59
C ALA A 315 3.35 1.62 12.16
N VAL A 316 2.89 0.68 12.99
CA VAL A 316 3.03 -0.75 12.74
C VAL A 316 1.69 -1.43 12.91
N GLY A 317 1.31 -2.25 11.95
CA GLY A 317 0.05 -2.97 12.00
C GLY A 317 0.09 -4.34 11.36
N TYR A 318 -0.69 -5.26 11.91
CA TYR A 318 -0.87 -6.61 11.36
C TYR A 318 -2.33 -6.80 10.98
N SER A 319 -2.62 -7.45 9.85
CA SER A 319 -3.98 -7.70 9.38
C SER A 319 -4.80 -6.40 9.41
N GLN A 320 -5.92 -6.34 10.15
CA GLN A 320 -6.69 -5.12 10.38
C GLN A 320 -5.87 -3.93 10.89
N GLY A 321 -4.94 -4.13 11.81
CA GLY A 321 -4.11 -3.06 12.36
C GLY A 321 -3.29 -2.32 11.29
N GLY A 322 -2.93 -2.99 10.20
CA GLY A 322 -2.24 -2.34 9.07
C GLY A 322 -3.14 -1.36 8.31
N ILE A 323 -4.45 -1.60 8.26
CA ILE A 323 -5.44 -0.67 7.71
C ILE A 323 -5.42 0.63 8.52
N HIS A 324 -5.44 0.51 9.85
CA HIS A 324 -5.38 1.66 10.75
C HIS A 324 -4.02 2.36 10.68
N ALA A 325 -2.90 1.62 10.64
CA ALA A 325 -1.56 2.18 10.50
C ALA A 325 -1.39 2.99 9.21
N MET A 326 -1.91 2.51 8.09
CA MET A 326 -1.91 3.24 6.82
C MET A 326 -2.84 4.45 6.83
N ASN A 327 -3.98 4.37 7.50
CA ASN A 327 -4.89 5.51 7.66
C ASN A 327 -4.31 6.61 8.57
N LEU A 328 -3.47 6.29 9.57
CA LEU A 328 -2.70 7.30 10.32
C LEU A 328 -1.80 8.10 9.38
N ALA A 329 -1.12 7.42 8.45
CA ALA A 329 -0.27 8.04 7.44
C ALA A 329 -1.04 8.80 6.35
N ALA A 330 -2.36 8.67 6.28
CA ALA A 330 -3.23 9.38 5.34
C ALA A 330 -4.04 10.52 6.01
N ASP A 331 -4.18 10.50 7.34
CA ASP A 331 -5.00 11.45 8.09
C ASP A 331 -4.29 12.79 8.27
N LYS A 332 -4.81 13.82 7.59
CA LYS A 332 -4.29 15.20 7.68
C LYS A 332 -4.28 15.71 9.11
N LEU A 333 -5.31 15.42 9.91
CA LEU A 333 -5.37 15.91 11.28
C LEU A 333 -4.33 15.24 12.17
N PHE A 334 -3.93 14.00 11.86
CA PHE A 334 -2.84 13.32 12.55
C PHE A 334 -1.48 13.89 12.09
N LEU A 335 -1.31 14.10 10.79
CA LEU A 335 -0.07 14.62 10.19
C LEU A 335 0.21 16.09 10.50
N ASP A 336 -0.82 16.88 10.83
CA ASP A 336 -0.65 18.25 11.34
C ASP A 336 -0.04 18.28 12.76
N GLU A 337 -0.17 17.16 13.50
CA GLU A 337 0.30 17.04 14.88
C GLU A 337 1.57 16.19 15.00
N TYR A 338 1.74 15.14 14.19
CA TYR A 338 2.89 14.24 14.25
C TYR A 338 3.51 13.98 12.87
N ASP A 339 4.80 13.64 12.87
CA ASP A 339 5.56 13.42 11.65
C ASP A 339 5.71 11.91 11.38
N VAL A 340 4.74 11.31 10.70
CA VAL A 340 4.79 9.88 10.35
C VAL A 340 5.89 9.66 9.32
N LYS A 341 6.94 8.93 9.71
CA LYS A 341 8.10 8.66 8.85
C LYS A 341 8.03 7.31 8.15
N TYR A 342 7.47 6.32 8.85
CA TYR A 342 7.53 4.94 8.41
C TYR A 342 6.26 4.18 8.78
N VAL A 343 5.76 3.35 7.87
CA VAL A 343 4.67 2.41 8.13
C VAL A 343 5.12 0.99 7.78
N LEU A 344 5.00 0.07 8.74
CA LEU A 344 5.18 -1.36 8.51
C LEU A 344 3.83 -2.06 8.62
N THR A 345 3.42 -2.78 7.57
CA THR A 345 2.23 -3.64 7.65
C THR A 345 2.56 -5.10 7.34
N ALA A 346 1.86 -6.03 7.98
CA ALA A 346 1.99 -7.45 7.71
C ALA A 346 0.62 -8.09 7.49
N GLY A 347 0.42 -8.77 6.37
CA GLY A 347 -0.83 -9.47 6.05
C GLY A 347 -2.05 -8.55 5.96
N SER A 348 -1.89 -7.30 5.55
CA SER A 348 -2.95 -6.27 5.64
C SER A 348 -3.50 -5.86 4.27
N PRO A 349 -4.83 -5.65 4.11
CA PRO A 349 -5.43 -5.15 2.88
C PRO A 349 -5.29 -3.63 2.81
N VAL A 350 -4.17 -3.15 2.27
CA VAL A 350 -3.80 -1.73 2.25
C VAL A 350 -3.44 -1.19 0.86
N GLY A 351 -3.63 -2.00 -0.18
CA GLY A 351 -3.42 -1.63 -1.58
C GLY A 351 -4.09 -0.31 -1.97
N ALA A 352 -5.34 -0.12 -1.55
CA ALA A 352 -6.17 1.03 -1.88
C ALA A 352 -5.90 2.28 -1.02
N ILE A 353 -5.11 2.17 0.06
CA ILE A 353 -4.86 3.28 1.00
C ILE A 353 -3.57 3.99 0.60
N ALA A 354 -3.68 5.28 0.28
CA ALA A 354 -2.56 6.13 -0.09
C ALA A 354 -2.10 6.97 1.13
N PRO A 355 -0.85 6.82 1.60
CA PRO A 355 -0.30 7.69 2.63
C PRO A 355 0.01 9.07 2.03
N ALA A 356 0.26 10.06 2.88
CA ALA A 356 0.76 11.36 2.43
C ALA A 356 2.15 11.24 1.79
N ALA A 357 2.48 12.21 0.93
CA ALA A 357 3.75 12.23 0.23
C ALA A 357 4.95 12.29 1.21
N GLY A 358 6.02 11.57 0.87
CA GLY A 358 7.24 11.55 1.68
C GLY A 358 7.27 10.52 2.81
N ILE A 359 6.18 9.80 3.06
CA ILE A 359 6.12 8.71 4.03
C ILE A 359 6.61 7.41 3.37
N THR A 360 7.52 6.70 4.02
CA THR A 360 8.00 5.39 3.56
C THR A 360 7.12 4.27 4.12
N THR A 361 6.71 3.32 3.28
CA THR A 361 5.93 2.15 3.70
C THR A 361 6.58 0.85 3.25
N LEU A 362 6.54 -0.14 4.14
CA LEU A 362 6.94 -1.52 3.88
C LEU A 362 5.76 -2.44 4.18
N HIS A 363 5.31 -3.16 3.17
CA HIS A 363 4.21 -4.11 3.26
C HIS A 363 4.77 -5.52 3.12
N LEU A 364 4.49 -6.38 4.10
CA LEU A 364 4.79 -7.80 4.04
C LEU A 364 3.51 -8.56 3.71
N GLU A 365 3.55 -9.33 2.64
CA GLU A 365 2.44 -10.15 2.11
C GLU A 365 2.92 -11.60 1.97
N HIS A 366 2.01 -12.57 1.91
CA HIS A 366 2.37 -13.97 1.71
C HIS A 366 1.47 -14.57 0.64
N ARG A 367 2.01 -15.34 -0.32
CA ARG A 367 1.18 -15.92 -1.41
C ARG A 367 0.04 -16.81 -0.91
N ALA A 368 0.31 -17.55 0.15
CA ALA A 368 -0.69 -18.38 0.86
C ALA A 368 -1.56 -17.61 1.89
N ASP A 369 -1.58 -16.27 1.85
CA ASP A 369 -2.49 -15.40 2.60
C ASP A 369 -3.34 -14.59 1.62
N TRP A 370 -4.66 -14.74 1.70
CA TRP A 370 -5.58 -14.00 0.81
C TRP A 370 -5.96 -12.61 1.35
N VAL A 371 -5.67 -12.30 2.62
CA VAL A 371 -6.09 -11.06 3.27
C VAL A 371 -5.54 -9.79 2.59
N PRO A 372 -4.26 -9.69 2.18
CA PRO A 372 -3.73 -8.49 1.52
C PRO A 372 -4.48 -8.06 0.26
N GLY A 373 -5.08 -9.00 -0.48
CA GLY A 373 -5.89 -8.70 -1.66
C GLY A 373 -7.35 -8.32 -1.35
N GLY A 374 -7.76 -8.32 -0.08
CA GLY A 374 -9.15 -8.16 0.35
C GLY A 374 -9.75 -6.77 0.11
N ASP A 375 -8.93 -5.75 -0.16
CA ASP A 375 -9.41 -4.43 -0.58
C ASP A 375 -9.61 -4.29 -2.10
N GLY A 376 -9.28 -5.34 -2.86
CA GLY A 376 -9.44 -5.39 -4.31
C GLY A 376 -8.43 -4.55 -5.09
N ALA A 377 -7.41 -3.99 -4.44
CA ALA A 377 -6.40 -3.15 -5.07
C ALA A 377 -4.99 -3.72 -4.88
N PRO A 378 -4.17 -3.83 -5.93
CA PRO A 378 -2.76 -4.16 -5.74
C PRO A 378 -2.02 -3.01 -5.04
N SER A 379 -1.07 -3.34 -4.18
CA SER A 379 -0.13 -2.36 -3.63
C SER A 379 0.63 -1.62 -4.75
N PRO A 380 0.55 -0.27 -4.85
CA PRO A 380 1.26 0.48 -5.87
C PRO A 380 2.78 0.34 -5.78
N ASP A 381 3.41 0.10 -6.92
CA ASP A 381 4.87 0.14 -7.10
C ASP A 381 5.30 1.61 -7.21
N THR A 382 5.76 2.20 -6.11
CA THR A 382 6.25 3.60 -6.06
C THR A 382 7.55 3.68 -5.27
N ARG A 383 8.30 4.79 -5.42
CA ARG A 383 9.60 5.02 -4.75
C ARG A 383 9.56 4.78 -3.24
N ASN A 384 8.51 5.24 -2.56
CA ASN A 384 8.43 5.20 -1.10
C ASN A 384 7.54 4.05 -0.58
N ARG A 385 7.07 3.16 -1.45
CA ARG A 385 6.22 2.01 -1.06
C ARG A 385 6.87 0.73 -1.54
N VAL A 386 7.33 -0.08 -0.59
CA VAL A 386 7.91 -1.41 -0.87
C VAL A 386 6.92 -2.48 -0.46
N THR A 387 6.66 -3.44 -1.34
CA THR A 387 5.88 -4.64 -1.05
C THR A 387 6.77 -5.85 -1.19
N VAL A 388 6.83 -6.67 -0.14
CA VAL A 388 7.57 -7.92 -0.08
C VAL A 388 6.57 -9.05 0.03
N THR A 389 6.53 -9.90 -0.98
CA THR A 389 5.68 -11.08 -0.99
C THR A 389 6.51 -12.32 -0.71
N MET A 390 6.20 -13.01 0.38
CA MET A 390 6.81 -14.29 0.75
C MET A 390 6.18 -15.44 -0.04
N ASN A 391 7.05 -16.30 -0.58
CA ASN A 391 6.71 -17.45 -1.41
C ASN A 391 7.14 -18.78 -0.79
N ASN A 392 7.62 -18.77 0.47
CA ASN A 392 7.99 -20.01 1.16
C ASN A 392 6.75 -20.90 1.39
N PRO A 393 6.92 -22.23 1.32
CA PRO A 393 5.81 -23.14 1.52
C PRO A 393 5.35 -23.08 2.98
N VAL A 394 4.03 -23.00 3.16
CA VAL A 394 3.34 -23.09 4.45
C VAL A 394 2.18 -24.06 4.31
N TRP A 395 1.85 -24.77 5.38
CA TRP A 395 0.87 -25.85 5.34
C TRP A 395 -0.16 -25.69 6.44
N THR A 396 -1.43 -25.94 6.11
CA THR A 396 -2.47 -26.14 7.11
C THR A 396 -2.39 -27.57 7.62
N GLU A 397 -2.46 -27.77 8.93
CA GLU A 397 -2.53 -29.11 9.52
C GLU A 397 -3.78 -29.87 9.03
N TYR A 398 -3.64 -31.19 8.84
CA TYR A 398 -4.74 -32.02 8.35
C TYR A 398 -5.95 -31.99 9.31
N GLY A 399 -7.12 -31.64 8.78
CA GLY A 399 -8.36 -31.53 9.55
C GLY A 399 -8.63 -30.16 10.17
N VAL A 400 -7.72 -29.19 10.00
CA VAL A 400 -7.93 -27.79 10.37
C VAL A 400 -8.44 -27.02 9.15
N ALA A 401 -9.48 -26.19 9.34
CA ALA A 401 -9.96 -25.33 8.27
C ALA A 401 -8.89 -24.30 7.89
N PRO A 402 -8.66 -24.01 6.60
CA PRO A 402 -7.57 -23.14 6.15
C PRO A 402 -7.73 -21.66 6.60
N GLY A 403 -8.91 -21.25 7.07
CA GLY A 403 -9.14 -19.91 7.61
C GLY A 403 -8.79 -18.79 6.62
N MET A 404 -7.94 -17.85 7.07
CA MET A 404 -7.40 -16.75 6.26
C MET A 404 -6.27 -17.18 5.29
N GLY A 405 -6.00 -18.48 5.21
CA GLY A 405 -4.87 -19.06 4.51
C GLY A 405 -3.72 -19.35 5.49
N PRO A 406 -2.97 -20.46 5.29
CA PRO A 406 -1.88 -20.83 6.18
C PRO A 406 -0.74 -19.81 6.22
N GLY A 407 -0.67 -18.89 5.25
CA GLY A 407 0.27 -17.78 5.24
C GLY A 407 -0.03 -16.71 6.27
N HIS A 408 -1.29 -16.54 6.69
CA HIS A 408 -1.72 -15.38 7.48
C HIS A 408 -1.16 -15.37 8.91
N ALA A 409 -0.53 -16.44 9.41
CA ALA A 409 0.02 -16.46 10.77
C ALA A 409 1.15 -15.43 10.96
N ILE A 410 1.09 -14.65 12.06
CA ILE A 410 2.07 -13.58 12.32
C ILE A 410 3.52 -14.06 12.34
N THR A 411 3.76 -15.30 12.79
CA THR A 411 5.09 -15.92 12.80
C THR A 411 5.70 -16.03 11.40
N ASN A 412 4.90 -16.28 10.36
CA ASN A 412 5.40 -16.30 8.98
C ASN A 412 5.89 -14.91 8.55
N TYR A 413 5.21 -13.86 8.98
CA TYR A 413 5.61 -12.48 8.71
C TYR A 413 6.85 -12.08 9.49
N GLN A 414 7.02 -12.57 10.72
CA GLN A 414 8.25 -12.36 11.50
C GLN A 414 9.45 -13.02 10.81
N ASP A 415 9.27 -14.22 10.27
CA ASP A 415 10.30 -14.92 9.49
C ASP A 415 10.66 -14.15 8.22
N GLY A 416 9.65 -13.70 7.46
CA GLY A 416 9.84 -12.82 6.31
C GLY A 416 10.53 -11.50 6.65
N ALA A 417 10.17 -10.87 7.77
CA ALA A 417 10.75 -9.63 8.25
C ALA A 417 12.24 -9.79 8.64
N ARG A 418 12.63 -10.96 9.16
CA ARG A 418 14.05 -11.30 9.39
C ARG A 418 14.82 -11.41 8.08
N LEU A 419 14.23 -12.01 7.05
CA LEU A 419 14.83 -12.06 5.71
C LEU A 419 14.96 -10.66 5.09
N VAL A 420 13.96 -9.79 5.29
CA VAL A 420 14.02 -8.39 4.85
C VAL A 420 15.19 -7.65 5.48
N GLY A 421 15.37 -7.75 6.80
CA GLY A 421 16.47 -7.10 7.51
C GLY A 421 17.86 -7.63 7.13
N ALA A 422 17.94 -8.83 6.57
CA ALA A 422 19.19 -9.47 6.12
C ALA A 422 19.45 -9.32 4.61
N SER A 423 18.56 -8.67 3.86
CA SER A 423 18.64 -8.58 2.40
C SER A 423 19.55 -7.44 1.94
N ASP A 424 20.31 -7.68 0.87
CA ASP A 424 21.10 -6.67 0.16
C ASP A 424 20.31 -5.99 -0.99
N ASP A 425 19.00 -6.28 -1.12
CA ASP A 425 18.17 -5.66 -2.13
C ASP A 425 18.09 -4.13 -1.93
N PRO A 426 18.35 -3.30 -2.97
CA PRO A 426 18.40 -1.85 -2.82
C PRO A 426 17.13 -1.23 -2.25
N SER A 427 15.94 -1.73 -2.59
CA SER A 427 14.67 -1.22 -2.06
C SER A 427 14.52 -1.53 -0.57
N LEU A 428 14.98 -2.70 -0.13
CA LEU A 428 14.93 -3.09 1.28
C LEU A 428 15.99 -2.38 2.11
N VAL A 429 17.19 -2.19 1.56
CA VAL A 429 18.25 -1.39 2.20
C VAL A 429 17.81 0.06 2.37
N ASP A 430 17.25 0.70 1.33
CA ASP A 430 16.73 2.07 1.41
C ASP A 430 15.58 2.20 2.42
N SER A 431 14.61 1.29 2.37
CA SER A 431 13.46 1.28 3.29
C SER A 431 13.90 1.09 4.75
N THR A 432 14.73 0.10 5.03
CA THR A 432 15.20 -0.18 6.40
C THR A 432 16.18 0.87 6.92
N ALA A 433 16.89 1.59 6.05
CA ALA A 433 17.67 2.76 6.44
C ALA A 433 16.81 3.92 6.94
N VAL A 434 15.61 4.14 6.35
CA VAL A 434 14.65 5.12 6.89
C VAL A 434 14.21 4.74 8.30
N LEU A 435 13.84 3.48 8.51
CA LEU A 435 13.46 2.98 9.84
C LEU A 435 14.60 3.16 10.85
N SER A 436 15.81 2.76 10.48
CA SER A 436 17.02 2.88 11.31
C SER A 436 17.38 4.33 11.61
N GLY A 437 17.15 5.25 10.67
CA GLY A 437 17.38 6.68 10.87
C GLY A 437 16.41 7.31 11.87
N VAL A 438 15.22 6.72 12.06
CA VAL A 438 14.21 7.20 13.01
C VAL A 438 14.39 6.56 14.38
N LEU A 439 14.62 5.24 14.43
CA LEU A 439 14.63 4.46 15.69
C LEU A 439 16.03 4.09 16.19
N GLY A 440 17.08 4.26 15.37
CA GLY A 440 18.39 3.72 15.66
C GLY A 440 18.42 2.19 15.66
N VAL A 441 19.27 1.60 16.50
CA VAL A 441 19.44 0.13 16.60
C VAL A 441 18.54 -0.52 17.66
N GLY A 442 17.75 0.27 18.39
CA GLY A 442 16.94 -0.19 19.52
C GLY A 442 17.72 -0.28 20.85
N GLY A 443 17.21 -1.10 21.78
CA GLY A 443 17.74 -1.31 23.12
C GLY A 443 16.66 -1.18 24.21
N ALA A 444 17.07 -0.77 25.41
CA ALA A 444 16.14 -0.57 26.52
C ALA A 444 15.28 0.69 26.31
N VAL A 445 14.00 0.50 25.99
CA VAL A 445 13.04 1.56 25.67
C VAL A 445 11.86 1.55 26.64
N THR A 446 11.04 2.61 26.59
CA THR A 446 9.82 2.69 27.40
C THR A 446 8.61 2.33 26.55
N ALA A 447 7.90 1.27 26.92
CA ALA A 447 6.67 0.84 26.26
C ALA A 447 5.46 1.09 27.17
N THR A 448 4.42 1.72 26.63
CA THR A 448 3.15 1.96 27.33
C THR A 448 2.01 1.28 26.60
N ARG A 449 1.27 0.43 27.31
CA ARG A 449 0.08 -0.24 26.78
C ARG A 449 -1.18 0.54 27.12
N PHE A 450 -2.06 0.66 26.13
CA PHE A 450 -3.34 1.33 26.25
C PHE A 450 -4.46 0.38 25.84
N THR A 451 -5.47 0.23 26.71
CA THR A 451 -6.73 -0.41 26.35
C THR A 451 -7.62 0.62 25.67
N LEU A 452 -8.27 0.22 24.59
CA LEU A 452 -9.27 0.98 23.87
C LEU A 452 -10.64 0.32 24.05
N SER A 453 -11.66 1.15 24.28
CA SER A 453 -13.03 0.69 24.37
C SER A 453 -13.93 1.55 23.50
N ARG A 454 -14.59 0.93 22.53
CA ARG A 454 -15.63 1.54 21.70
C ARG A 454 -16.90 1.78 22.53
N ALA A 455 -17.58 2.89 22.28
CA ALA A 455 -18.86 3.22 22.90
C ALA A 455 -19.94 2.18 22.63
N ASN A 456 -20.82 1.93 23.60
CA ASN A 456 -21.95 1.02 23.45
C ASN A 456 -22.83 1.39 22.26
N ALA A 457 -23.47 0.39 21.65
CA ALA A 457 -24.39 0.63 20.55
C ALA A 457 -25.61 1.42 21.06
N PRO A 458 -26.17 2.34 20.26
CA PRO A 458 -27.42 3.00 20.65
C PRO A 458 -28.51 1.93 20.85
N GLU A 459 -29.25 2.00 21.96
CA GLU A 459 -30.38 1.10 22.20
C GLU A 459 -31.38 1.20 21.03
N PRO A 460 -31.92 0.07 20.52
CA PRO A 460 -33.00 0.14 19.56
C PRO A 460 -34.17 0.91 20.18
N PRO A 461 -34.86 1.78 19.41
CA PRO A 461 -35.96 2.57 19.94
C PRO A 461 -36.97 1.64 20.61
N ALA A 462 -37.28 1.90 21.88
CA ALA A 462 -38.22 1.10 22.64
C ALA A 462 -39.49 0.91 21.81
N THR A 463 -39.75 -0.33 21.39
CA THR A 463 -41.02 -0.67 20.78
C THR A 463 -42.07 -0.40 21.84
N GLY A 464 -42.80 0.70 21.65
CA GLY A 464 -43.87 1.09 22.55
C GLY A 464 -44.80 -0.11 22.68
N ARG A 465 -44.80 -0.75 23.85
CA ARG A 465 -45.87 -1.66 24.23
C ARG A 465 -47.15 -0.86 24.08
N ILE A 466 -47.91 -1.11 23.02
CA ILE A 466 -49.31 -0.72 22.95
C ILE A 466 -49.93 -1.45 24.14
N SER A 467 -50.13 -0.72 25.24
CA SER A 467 -50.87 -1.20 26.39
C SER A 467 -52.30 -1.39 25.93
N GLY A 468 -52.63 -2.62 25.54
CA GLY A 468 -54.01 -3.04 25.33
C GLY A 468 -54.78 -2.90 26.63
N ARG A 469 -55.51 -1.79 26.80
CA ARG A 469 -56.64 -1.67 27.73
C ARG A 469 -57.65 -0.65 27.20
N GLY A 470 -58.61 -1.18 26.45
CA GLY A 470 -59.92 -0.57 26.23
C GLY A 470 -60.96 -1.68 26.17
N ARG A 471 -61.35 -2.24 27.32
CA ARG A 471 -62.56 -3.08 27.39
C ARG A 471 -63.76 -2.18 27.07
N PRO A 472 -64.70 -2.59 26.21
CA PRO A 472 -65.97 -1.88 26.06
C PRO A 472 -66.75 -1.98 27.38
N GLY A 473 -67.15 -0.83 27.95
CA GLY A 473 -68.08 -0.79 29.08
C GLY A 473 -69.49 -1.23 28.67
N PRO A 474 -70.32 -1.74 29.59
CA PRO A 474 -71.67 -2.20 29.27
C PRO A 474 -72.61 -1.02 28.97
N PHE A 475 -73.47 -1.21 27.96
CA PHE A 475 -74.52 -0.27 27.57
C PHE A 475 -75.53 -0.03 28.72
N PRO A 476 -76.00 1.21 28.95
CA PRO A 476 -77.10 1.46 29.88
C PRO A 476 -78.45 1.13 29.22
N GLN A 477 -79.26 0.33 29.93
CA GLN A 477 -80.68 0.17 29.65
C GLN A 477 -81.39 1.52 29.80
N GLN A 478 -82.06 1.98 28.75
CA GLN A 478 -83.12 2.96 28.87
C GLN A 478 -84.44 2.22 29.00
N GLY A 479 -85.13 2.43 30.13
CA GLY A 479 -86.53 2.09 30.27
C GLY A 479 -87.40 3.17 29.62
N LYS A 480 -88.24 2.76 28.67
CA LYS A 480 -89.70 2.92 28.69
C LYS A 480 -90.31 2.15 27.52
#